data_AF-A0A1F7AKQ6-F1
#
_entry.id   AF-A0A1F7AKQ6-F1
#
_cell.length_a   1.000
_cell.length_b   1.000
_cell.length_c   1.000
_cell.angle_alpha   90.00
_cell.angle_beta   90.00
_cell.angle_gamma   90.00
#
_symmetry.space_group_name_H-M   'P 1'
#
loop_
_entity.id
_entity.type
_entity.pdbx_description
1 polymer ?
#
loop_
_entity_poly.entity_id
_entity_poly.type
_entity_poly.pdbx_seq_one_letter_code
_entity_poly.pdbx_strand_id
1 'polypeptide(L)'
;MYINVTGGLHLSDPAADLAVCTAIASSLLKKAVPENWVLFGEVGLTGEIRNTTKDDARRKAAKKLGLLVPDTKPQLKDILRF
;
A
#
# COMPACT_ATOMS: atom_id res chain seq x y z
N MET A 1 -18.02 3.73 -6.41
CA MET A 1 -16.82 3.47 -5.60
C MET A 1 -16.35 4.81 -5.08
N TYR A 2 -16.12 4.96 -3.77
CA TYR A 2 -15.64 6.20 -3.17
C TYR A 2 -14.31 5.90 -2.49
N ILE A 3 -13.34 6.78 -2.68
CA ILE A 3 -12.05 6.73 -1.99
C ILE A 3 -11.78 8.08 -1.36
N ASN A 4 -11.21 8.07 -0.16
CA ASN A 4 -10.87 9.27 0.58
C ASN A 4 -9.46 9.15 1.13
N VAL A 5 -8.71 10.25 1.08
CA VAL A 5 -7.41 10.38 1.74
C VAL A 5 -7.63 11.19 3.02
N THR A 6 -7.49 10.54 4.17
CA THR A 6 -7.70 11.19 5.47
C THR A 6 -6.63 12.27 5.72
N GLY A 7 -7.04 13.36 6.39
CA GLY A 7 -6.14 14.46 6.74
C GLY A 7 -6.07 15.60 5.72
N GLY A 8 -6.92 15.58 4.68
CA GLY A 8 -6.96 16.65 3.67
C GLY A 8 -5.71 16.70 2.78
N LEU A 9 -4.96 15.59 2.73
CA LEU A 9 -3.72 15.49 1.98
C LEU A 9 -4.00 15.23 0.50
N HIS A 10 -3.22 15.86 -0.37
CA HIS A 10 -3.20 15.54 -1.79
C HIS A 10 -2.19 14.43 -2.07
N LEU A 11 -2.61 13.41 -2.81
CA LEU A 11 -1.82 12.22 -3.10
C LEU A 11 -1.37 12.25 -4.57
N SER A 12 -0.09 12.50 -4.80
CA SER A 12 0.51 12.57 -6.14
C SER A 12 1.72 11.65 -6.30
N ASP A 13 2.05 10.88 -5.27
CA ASP A 13 3.21 9.99 -5.24
C ASP A 13 2.80 8.61 -5.81
N PRO A 14 3.45 8.09 -6.88
CA PRO A 14 3.16 6.77 -7.43
C PRO A 14 3.26 5.65 -6.39
N ALA A 15 4.03 5.85 -5.32
CA ALA A 15 4.11 4.89 -4.24
C ALA A 15 2.79 4.70 -3.47
N ALA A 16 1.80 5.56 -3.69
CA ALA A 16 0.50 5.43 -3.05
C ALA A 16 -0.43 4.43 -3.75
N ASP A 17 -0.10 3.99 -4.96
CA ASP A 17 -0.95 3.10 -5.76
C ASP A 17 -1.27 1.82 -5.00
N LEU A 18 -0.26 1.17 -4.41
CA LEU A 18 -0.46 -0.07 -3.66
C LEU A 18 -1.42 0.11 -2.47
N ALA A 19 -1.33 1.23 -1.75
CA ALA A 19 -2.23 1.54 -0.65
C ALA A 19 -3.68 1.74 -1.15
N VAL A 20 -3.85 2.49 -2.24
CA VAL A 20 -5.15 2.74 -2.88
C VAL A 20 -5.77 1.44 -3.39
N CYS A 21 -5.02 0.64 -4.16
CA CYS A 21 -5.47 -0.65 -4.67
C CYS A 21 -5.88 -1.59 -3.54
N THR A 22 -5.10 -1.63 -2.45
CA THR A 22 -5.41 -2.50 -1.30
C THR A 22 -6.65 -2.02 -0.55
N ALA A 23 -6.84 -0.71 -0.38
CA ALA A 23 -8.05 -0.16 0.24
C ALA A 23 -9.32 -0.50 -0.57
N ILE A 24 -9.25 -0.38 -1.90
CA ILE A 24 -10.34 -0.76 -2.79
C ILE A 24 -10.61 -2.26 -2.70
N ALA A 25 -9.57 -3.08 -2.81
CA ALA A 25 -9.70 -4.53 -2.73
C ALA A 25 -10.24 -4.99 -1.38
N SER A 26 -9.79 -4.41 -0.27
CA SER A 26 -10.30 -4.67 1.08
C SER A 26 -11.80 -4.38 1.18
N SER A 27 -12.25 -3.25 0.63
CA SER A 27 -13.66 -2.85 0.61
C SER A 27 -14.53 -3.81 -0.21
N LEU A 28 -14.03 -4.26 -1.36
CA LEU A 28 -14.69 -5.21 -2.25
C LEU A 28 -14.75 -6.62 -1.65
N LEU A 29 -13.65 -7.09 -1.06
CA LEU A 29 -13.50 -8.44 -0.51
C LEU A 29 -14.04 -8.56 0.93
N LYS A 30 -14.48 -7.45 1.55
CA LYS A 30 -14.93 -7.39 2.96
C LYS A 30 -13.91 -7.98 3.93
N LYS A 31 -12.63 -7.74 3.64
CA LYS A 31 -11.50 -8.29 4.41
C LYS A 31 -10.62 -7.16 4.89
N ALA A 32 -10.54 -6.98 6.20
CA ALA A 32 -9.72 -5.93 6.80
C ALA A 32 -8.23 -6.20 6.57
N VAL A 33 -7.48 -5.15 6.25
CA VAL A 33 -6.01 -5.18 6.20
C VAL A 33 -5.49 -5.15 7.65
N PRO A 34 -4.42 -5.88 8.00
CA PRO A 34 -3.85 -5.83 9.34
C PRO A 34 -3.48 -4.40 9.77
N GLU A 35 -3.82 -4.02 10.99
CA GLU A 35 -3.70 -2.63 11.47
C GLU A 35 -2.26 -2.13 11.56
N ASN A 36 -1.29 -3.04 11.72
CA ASN A 36 0.11 -2.71 11.80
C ASN A 36 0.79 -2.59 10.42
N TRP A 37 0.06 -2.76 9.32
CA TRP A 37 0.64 -2.68 7.98
C TRP A 37 0.75 -1.25 7.48
N VAL A 38 1.84 -0.97 6.77
CA VAL A 38 1.95 0.19 5.89
C VAL A 38 2.37 -0.26 4.51
N LEU A 39 1.66 0.24 3.51
CA LEU A 39 1.78 -0.18 2.12
C LEU A 39 2.23 1.00 1.27
N PHE A 40 3.27 0.79 0.48
CA PHE A 40 3.71 1.72 -0.54
C PHE A 40 4.37 0.94 -1.68
N GLY A 41 4.15 1.41 -2.90
CA GLY A 41 4.57 0.75 -4.13
C GLY A 41 3.75 1.29 -5.30
N GLU A 42 4.38 1.36 -6.46
CA GLU A 42 3.70 1.67 -7.72
C GLU A 42 3.06 0.39 -8.24
N VAL A 43 1.81 0.46 -8.71
CA VAL A 43 1.08 -0.68 -9.25
C VAL A 43 0.94 -0.49 -10.75
N GLY A 44 1.62 -1.35 -11.51
CA GLY A 44 1.48 -1.35 -12.96
C GLY A 44 0.14 -1.94 -13.41
N LEU A 45 -0.20 -1.72 -14.67
CA LEU A 45 -1.47 -2.16 -15.25
C LEU A 45 -1.62 -3.69 -15.27
N THR A 46 -0.51 -4.45 -15.21
CA THR A 46 -0.57 -5.92 -15.14
C THR A 46 -0.68 -6.45 -13.71
N GLY A 47 -0.73 -5.55 -12.72
CA GLY A 47 -0.83 -5.88 -11.29
C GLY A 47 0.53 -6.10 -10.62
N GLU A 48 1.64 -5.83 -11.33
CA GLU A 48 2.98 -5.88 -10.79
C GLU A 48 3.22 -4.74 -9.79
N ILE A 49 3.92 -5.05 -8.70
CA ILE A 49 4.32 -4.06 -7.71
C ILE A 49 5.78 -3.67 -7.99
N ARG A 50 6.00 -2.38 -8.22
CA ARG A 50 7.33 -1.81 -8.51
C ARG A 50 7.84 -1.04 -7.31
N ASN A 51 9.16 -1.12 -7.10
CA ASN A 51 9.83 -0.26 -6.12
C ASN A 51 9.72 1.20 -6.53
N THR A 52 9.60 2.07 -5.54
CA THR A 52 9.47 3.50 -5.76
C THR A 52 10.69 4.24 -5.23
N THR A 53 10.76 5.54 -5.48
CA THR A 53 11.81 6.36 -4.89
C THR A 53 11.67 6.38 -3.36
N LYS A 54 12.81 6.38 -2.65
CA LYS A 54 12.89 6.48 -1.18
C LYS A 54 12.28 5.31 -0.39
N ASP A 55 12.14 4.14 -1.00
CA ASP A 55 11.66 2.91 -0.34
C ASP A 55 12.33 2.67 1.03
N ASP A 56 13.66 2.72 1.11
CA ASP A 56 14.42 2.54 2.36
C ASP A 56 14.07 3.58 3.44
N ALA A 57 13.88 4.84 3.03
CA ALA A 57 13.53 5.90 3.95
C ALA A 57 12.12 5.67 4.51
N ARG A 58 11.18 5.23 3.68
CA ARG A 58 9.82 4.86 4.12
C ARG A 58 9.84 3.64 5.04
N ARG A 59 10.61 2.59 4.73
CA ARG A 59 10.79 1.43 5.62
C ARG A 59 11.36 1.82 6.98
N LYS A 60 12.37 2.69 7.02
CA LYS A 60 12.94 3.22 8.27
C LYS A 60 11.92 4.03 9.07
N ALA A 61 11.12 4.87 8.41
CA ALA A 61 10.07 5.66 9.06
C ALA A 61 8.95 4.76 9.63
N ALA A 62 8.50 3.78 8.85
CA ALA A 62 7.53 2.77 9.29
C ALA A 62 8.02 2.03 10.55
N LYS A 63 9.27 1.55 10.53
CA LYS A 63 9.87 0.86 11.67
C LYS A 63 9.94 1.73 12.93
N LYS A 64 10.24 3.03 12.78
CA LYS A 64 10.24 3.98 13.91
C LYS A 64 8.86 4.16 14.54
N LEU A 65 7.79 4.01 13.75
CA LEU A 65 6.41 4.09 14.21
C LEU A 65 5.84 2.74 14.67
N GLY A 66 6.65 1.67 14.69
CA GLY A 66 6.19 0.32 15.03
C GLY A 66 5.33 -0.34 13.96
N LEU A 67 5.32 0.19 12.74
CA LEU A 67 4.57 -0.34 11.61
C LEU A 67 5.43 -1.35 10.81
N LEU A 68 4.75 -2.37 10.29
CA LEU A 68 5.30 -3.40 9.43
C LEU A 68 5.10 -3.01 7.97
N VAL A 69 6.19 -2.98 7.21
CA VAL A 69 6.10 -3.01 5.75
C VAL A 69 6.10 -4.49 5.36
N PRO A 70 4.98 -5.06 4.89
CA PRO A 70 4.96 -6.46 4.47
C PRO A 70 5.98 -6.65 3.34
N ASP A 71 6.59 -7.84 3.30
CA ASP A 71 7.48 -8.17 2.18
C ASP A 71 6.69 -8.03 0.89
N THR A 72 7.11 -7.08 0.06
CA THR A 72 6.44 -6.76 -1.18
C THR A 72 6.60 -7.95 -2.12
N LYS A 73 5.58 -8.80 -2.16
CA LYS A 73 5.43 -9.81 -3.19
C LYS A 73 5.29 -9.09 -4.53
N PRO A 74 5.77 -9.66 -5.65
CA PRO A 74 5.84 -8.95 -6.93
C PRO A 74 4.46 -8.61 -7.53
N GLN A 75 3.37 -9.07 -6.94
CA GLN A 75 2.02 -8.99 -7.51
C GLN A 75 1.00 -8.59 -6.44
N LEU A 76 0.09 -7.67 -6.81
CA LEU A 76 -0.98 -7.18 -5.94
C LEU A 76 -1.84 -8.31 -5.35
N LYS A 77 -2.18 -9.31 -6.17
CA LYS A 77 -2.98 -10.47 -5.73
C LYS A 77 -2.35 -11.22 -4.56
N ASP A 78 -1.03 -11.19 -4.45
CA ASP A 78 -0.31 -11.93 -3.41
C ASP A 78 -0.24 -11.16 -2.10
N ILE A 79 -0.34 -9.83 -2.15
CA ILE A 79 -0.57 -8.98 -0.98
C ILE A 79 -1.97 -9.29 -0.43
N LEU A 80 -3.01 -9.32 -1.26
CA LEU A 80 -4.40 -9.53 -0.83
C LEU A 80 -4.71 -10.91 -0.22
N ARG A 81 -3.75 -11.84 -0.28
CA ARG A 81 -3.82 -13.18 0.33
C ARG A 81 -3.44 -13.24 1.82
N PHE A 82 -3.25 -12.09 2.48
CA PHE A 82 -2.90 -12.00 3.91
C PHE A 82 -3.77 -12.83 4.85
#